data_AF-A0A255R9B6-F1
#
_entry.id   AF-A0A255R9B6-F1
#
_cell.length_a   1.000
_cell.length_b   1.000
_cell.length_c   1.000
_cell.angle_alpha   90.00
_cell.angle_beta   90.00
_cell.angle_gamma   90.00
#
_symmetry.space_group_name_H-M   'P 1'
#
loop_
_entity.id
_entity.type
_entity.pdbx_description
1 polymer ?
#
loop_
_entity_poly.entity_id
_entity_poly.type
_entity_poly.pdbx_seq_one_letter_code
_entity_poly.pdbx_strand_id
1 'polypeptide(L)' 'MIPRTCHRNKWFKKRYTRERMRQTVSLCHECHNCIHRFVPREKELGRHFNTLESLLAHEQIGRFVEWVKNQK' A
#
# COMPACT_ATOMS: atom_id res chain seq x y z
N MET A 1 -2.11 -2.02 -3.16
CA MET A 1 -1.12 -3.11 -3.14
C MET A 1 -1.40 -4.01 -1.95
N ILE A 2 -1.49 -5.33 -2.16
CA ILE A 2 -1.53 -6.31 -1.05
C ILE A 2 -0.12 -6.89 -0.89
N PRO A 3 0.57 -6.69 0.25
CA PRO A 3 1.91 -7.21 0.46
C PRO A 3 1.98 -8.73 0.26
N ARG A 4 3.09 -9.21 -0.33
CA ARG A 4 3.27 -10.64 -0.65
C ARG A 4 3.16 -11.54 0.59
N THR A 5 3.56 -11.04 1.75
CA THR A 5 3.42 -11.71 3.05
C THR A 5 1.96 -12.01 3.40
N CYS A 6 1.02 -11.18 2.94
CA CYS A 6 -0.42 -11.34 3.16
C CYS A 6 -1.06 -12.35 2.20
N HIS A 7 -0.41 -12.77 1.11
CA HIS A 7 -1.01 -13.65 0.10
C HIS A 7 -1.28 -15.07 0.62
N ARG A 8 -0.54 -15.51 1.64
CA ARG A 8 -0.78 -16.81 2.29
C ARG A 8 -1.91 -16.76 3.33
N ASN A 9 -2.29 -15.58 3.79
CA ASN A 9 -3.23 -15.40 4.89
C ASN A 9 -4.67 -15.74 4.45
N LYS A 10 -5.37 -16.55 5.27
CA LYS A 10 -6.74 -17.03 4.99
C LYS A 10 -7.75 -15.89 4.76
N TRP A 11 -7.62 -14.78 5.49
CA TRP A 11 -8.51 -13.63 5.36
C TRP A 11 -8.46 -13.00 3.97
N PHE A 12 -7.25 -12.89 3.41
CA PHE A 12 -7.00 -12.32 2.08
C PHE A 12 -7.43 -13.28 0.98
N LYS A 13 -7.09 -14.57 1.09
CA LYS A 13 -7.52 -15.60 0.13
C LYS A 13 -9.04 -15.71 -0.01
N LYS A 14 -9.80 -15.46 1.08
CA LYS A 14 -11.27 -15.48 1.06
C LYS A 14 -11.88 -14.25 0.37
N ARG A 15 -11.15 -13.13 0.30
CA ARG A 15 -11.67 -11.83 -0.17
C ARG A 15 -11.15 -11.41 -1.54
N TYR A 16 -9.96 -11.87 -1.90
CA TYR A 16 -9.28 -11.46 -3.13
C TYR A 16 -8.82 -12.68 -3.91
N THR A 17 -8.98 -12.61 -5.24
CA THR A 17 -8.38 -13.57 -6.15
C THR A 17 -6.86 -13.44 -6.12
N ARG A 18 -6.16 -14.49 -6.55
CA ARG A 18 -4.69 -14.48 -6.61
C ARG A 18 -4.17 -13.42 -7.58
N GLU A 19 -4.89 -13.19 -8.67
CA GLU A 19 -4.59 -12.13 -9.63
C GLU A 19 -4.74 -10.75 -8.99
N ARG A 20 -5.85 -10.50 -8.26
CA ARG A 20 -6.06 -9.24 -7.55
C ARG A 20 -4.99 -8.98 -6.50
N MET A 21 -4.55 -10.01 -5.76
CA MET A 21 -3.45 -9.87 -4.79
C MET A 21 -2.10 -9.56 -5.45
N ARG A 22 -1.88 -9.98 -6.70
CA ARG A 22 -0.67 -9.69 -7.49
C ARG A 22 -0.72 -8.35 -8.21
N GLN A 23 -1.89 -7.70 -8.30
CA GLN A 23 -2.00 -6.34 -8.82
C GLN A 23 -1.34 -5.36 -7.83
N THR A 24 -0.11 -4.99 -8.14
CA THR A 24 0.69 -4.03 -7.38
C THR A 24 1.14 -2.90 -8.29
N VAL A 25 1.39 -1.73 -7.69
CA VAL A 25 1.97 -0.59 -8.38
C VAL A 25 3.45 -0.53 -8.06
N SER A 26 4.27 -0.15 -9.05
CA SER A 26 5.68 0.13 -8.81
C SER A 26 5.79 1.48 -8.11
N LEU A 27 6.34 1.49 -6.90
CA LEU A 27 6.60 2.69 -6.13
C LEU A 27 8.10 2.97 -6.13
N CYS A 28 8.49 4.24 -6.12
CA CYS A 28 9.88 4.59 -5.84
C CYS A 28 10.24 4.22 -4.39
N HIS A 29 11.54 4.13 -4.12
CA HIS A 29 12.06 3.75 -2.81
C HIS A 29 11.54 4.67 -1.68
N GLU A 30 11.47 5.97 -1.93
CA GLU A 30 11.01 6.96 -0.96
C GLU A 30 9.52 6.80 -0.63
N CYS A 31 8.66 6.67 -1.65
CA CYS A 31 7.24 6.41 -1.46
C CYS A 31 6.99 5.08 -0.76
N HIS A 32 7.76 4.03 -1.08
CA HIS A 32 7.64 2.74 -0.42
C HIS A 32 8.02 2.83 1.07
N ASN A 33 9.11 3.52 1.40
CA ASN A 33 9.52 3.72 2.79
C ASN A 33 8.51 4.57 3.58
N CYS A 34 7.96 5.62 2.96
CA CYS A 34 6.90 6.43 3.56
C CYS A 34 5.69 5.58 3.95
N ILE A 35 5.19 4.74 3.04
CA ILE A 35 4.05 3.86 3.30
C ILE A 35 4.35 2.91 4.46
N HIS A 36 5.52 2.27 4.48
CA HIS A 36 5.89 1.37 5.57
C HIS A 36 6.20 2.11 6.89
N ARG A 37 6.56 3.39 6.84
CA ARG A 37 6.75 4.22 8.02
C ARG A 37 5.41 4.57 8.68
N PHE A 38 4.41 4.94 7.88
CA PHE A 38 3.09 5.34 8.41
C PHE A 38 2.15 4.15 8.62
N VAL A 39 2.28 3.09 7.81
CA VAL A 39 1.53 1.84 7.94
C VAL A 39 2.53 0.67 8.04
N PRO A 40 3.17 0.50 9.21
CA PRO A 40 4.22 -0.52 9.39
C PRO A 40 3.70 -1.95 9.33
N ARG A 41 2.41 -2.15 9.64
CA ARG A 41 1.79 -3.47 9.64
C ARG A 41 1.26 -3.82 8.27
N GLU A 42 1.91 -4.78 7.60
CA GLU A 42 1.52 -5.25 6.26
C GLU A 42 0.06 -5.72 6.16
N LYS A 43 -0.47 -6.31 7.25
CA LYS A 43 -1.88 -6.72 7.31
C LYS A 43 -2.82 -5.52 7.26
N GLU A 44 -2.48 -4.42 7.93
CA GLU A 44 -3.29 -3.19 7.90
C GLU A 44 -3.20 -2.55 6.52
N LEU A 45 -1.99 -2.47 5.97
CA LEU A 45 -1.75 -2.00 4.60
C LEU A 45 -2.60 -2.76 3.58
N GLY A 46 -2.57 -4.10 3.62
CA GLY A 46 -3.36 -4.92 2.71
C GLY A 46 -4.87 -4.87 2.96
N ARG A 47 -5.33 -4.57 4.17
CA ARG A 47 -6.77 -4.55 4.51
C ARG A 47 -7.42 -3.22 4.18
N HIS A 48 -6.78 -2.12 4.55
CA HIS A 48 -7.37 -0.78 4.52
C HIS A 48 -6.76 0.10 3.43
N PHE A 49 -5.54 -0.18 2.97
CA PHE A 49 -4.77 0.69 2.07
C PHE A 49 -4.28 -0.07 0.83
N ASN A 50 -5.11 -0.96 0.29
CA ASN A 50 -4.74 -1.80 -0.84
C ASN A 50 -5.02 -1.17 -2.22
N THR A 51 -5.47 0.09 -2.28
CA THR A 51 -5.62 0.88 -3.50
C THR A 51 -4.81 2.18 -3.39
N LEU A 52 -4.51 2.79 -4.54
CA LEU A 52 -3.87 4.11 -4.56
C LEU A 52 -4.75 5.17 -3.89
N GLU A 53 -6.07 5.12 -4.14
CA GLU A 53 -7.04 6.03 -3.54
C GLU A 53 -7.00 5.98 -2.02
N SER A 54 -7.00 4.78 -1.42
CA SER A 54 -6.91 4.65 0.03
C SER A 54 -5.57 5.12 0.58
N LEU A 55 -4.46 4.91 -0.14
CA LEU A 55 -3.14 5.41 0.24
C LEU A 55 -3.08 6.94 0.21
N LEU A 56 -3.64 7.57 -0.83
CA LEU A 56 -3.67 9.02 -0.97
C LEU A 56 -4.64 9.68 0.01
N ALA A 57 -5.74 8.99 0.36
CA ALA A 57 -6.66 9.44 1.40
C ALA A 57 -6.02 9.45 2.80
N HIS A 58 -4.92 8.74 3.01
CA HIS A 58 -4.18 8.80 4.27
C HIS A 58 -3.40 10.12 4.35
N GLU A 59 -3.81 11.02 5.24
CA GLU A 59 -3.29 12.39 5.36
C GLU A 59 -1.75 12.49 5.29
N GLN A 60 -1.04 11.69 6.08
CA GLN A 60 0.43 11.72 6.10
C GLN A 60 1.08 11.23 4.79
N ILE A 61 0.47 10.24 4.13
CA ILE A 61 0.99 9.67 2.88
C ILE A 61 0.67 10.63 1.73
N GLY A 62 -0.56 11.15 1.66
CA GLY A 62 -0.96 12.15 0.68
C GLY A 62 -0.06 13.37 0.73
N ARG A 63 0.16 13.95 1.92
CA ARG A 63 1.07 15.09 2.11
C ARG A 63 2.50 14.78 1.70
N PHE A 64 3.00 13.58 2.00
CA PHE A 64 4.33 13.16 1.56
C PHE A 64 4.42 13.07 0.04
N VAL A 65 3.42 12.48 -0.62
CA VAL A 65 3.38 12.35 -2.08
C VAL A 65 3.34 13.72 -2.74
N GLU A 66 2.55 14.67 -2.22
CA GLU A 66 2.54 16.05 -2.71
C GLU A 66 3.88 16.74 -2.54
N TRP A 67 4.56 16.55 -1.41
CA TRP A 67 5.89 17.09 -1.19
C TRP A 67 6.93 16.50 -2.16
N VAL A 68 6.95 15.17 -2.34
CA VAL A 68 7.84 14.48 -3.30
C VAL A 68 7.58 14.95 -4.73
N LYS A 69 6.32 15.19 -5.10
CA LYS A 69 5.96 15.70 -6.43
C LYS A 69 6.61 17.04 -6.75
N ASN A 70 6.84 17.89 -5.74
CA ASN A 70 7.49 19.20 -5.89
C ASN A 70 9.02 19.15 -5.78
N GLN A 71 9.61 17.99 -5.47
CA GLN A 71 11.07 17.80 -5.31
C GLN A 71 11.76 17.31 -6.59
N LYS A 72 11.03 17.15 -7.69
CA LYS A 72 11.53 16.70 -9.00
C LYS A 72 11.39 17.80 -10.04
#